data_AF-A0A377M894-F1
#
_entry.id   AF-A0A377M894-F1
#
_cell.length_a   1.000
_cell.length_b   1.000
_cell.length_c   1.000
_cell.angle_alpha   90.00
_cell.angle_beta   90.00
_cell.angle_gamma   90.00
#
_symmetry.space_group_name_H-M   'P 1'
#
loop_
_entity.id
_entity.type
_entity.pdbx_description
1 polymer ?
#
loop_
_entity_poly.entity_id
_entity_poly.type
_entity_poly.pdbx_seq_one_letter_code
_entity_poly.pdbx_strand_id
1 'polypeptide(L)'
;MEKIAELKRAKLLALSLLLIAVAAFITTLFLPQTFWVRGVKAIAEAAMVGALADWFAVVALFRRVPIPFISRHTAIIPRNKDRIGDNLGQFVQEKFLDTQSLVALIRRYEPAQMIGTWFSKPDNAQRVGQHLIQVMGGFLELTDDGRIQRLLKRAVHKAIDKVDFTETSAVMLESMTKNNRHQVLLDAIINRLITLIQRDSTRGIYFRPDRPLA
;
A
#
# COMPACT_ATOMS: atom_id res chain seq x y z
N MET A 1 1.61 -15.14 -19.72
CA MET A 1 1.85 -16.28 -20.63
C MET A 1 2.95 -15.98 -21.65
N GLU A 2 2.95 -14.81 -22.28
CA GLU A 2 3.90 -14.41 -23.35
C GLU A 2 5.38 -14.43 -22.92
N LYS A 3 5.71 -13.85 -21.76
CA LYS A 3 7.07 -13.84 -21.18
C LYS A 3 7.69 -15.23 -21.01
N ILE A 4 6.87 -16.23 -20.64
CA ILE A 4 7.32 -17.61 -20.42
C ILE A 4 7.65 -18.27 -21.76
N ALA A 5 6.88 -17.96 -22.80
CA ALA A 5 7.13 -18.45 -24.16
C ALA A 5 8.40 -17.84 -24.76
N GLU A 6 8.62 -16.53 -24.58
CA GLU A 6 9.86 -15.85 -25.00
C GLU A 6 11.10 -16.44 -24.33
N LEU A 7 11.05 -16.66 -23.01
CA LEU A 7 12.16 -17.27 -22.27
C LEU A 7 12.47 -18.70 -22.75
N LYS A 8 11.44 -19.49 -23.05
CA LYS A 8 11.62 -20.84 -23.62
C LYS A 8 12.29 -20.79 -24.99
N ARG A 9 11.88 -19.86 -25.86
CA ARG A 9 12.49 -19.66 -27.19
C ARG A 9 13.95 -19.24 -27.09
N ALA A 10 14.26 -18.25 -26.24
CA ALA A 10 15.64 -17.80 -26.04
C ALA A 10 16.56 -18.93 -25.53
N LYS A 11 16.09 -19.71 -24.56
CA LYS A 11 16.83 -20.89 -24.06
C LYS A 11 17.04 -21.95 -25.14
N LEU A 12 16.00 -22.21 -25.95
CA LEU A 12 16.09 -23.18 -27.03
C LEU A 12 17.08 -22.73 -28.12
N LEU A 13 17.06 -21.43 -28.47
CA LEU A 13 18.00 -20.86 -29.44
C LEU A 13 19.45 -20.93 -28.96
N ALA A 14 19.71 -20.55 -27.71
CA ALA A 14 21.03 -20.65 -27.11
C ALA A 14 21.54 -22.10 -27.07
N LEU A 15 20.67 -23.04 -26.67
CA LEU A 15 21.00 -24.46 -26.67
C LEU A 15 21.25 -24.99 -28.09
N SER A 16 20.42 -24.60 -29.07
CA SER A 16 20.60 -25.05 -30.46
C SER A 16 21.90 -24.53 -31.06
N LEU A 17 22.28 -23.28 -30.79
CA LEU A 17 23.55 -22.71 -31.25
C LEU A 17 24.74 -23.45 -30.64
N LEU A 18 24.68 -23.78 -29.35
CA LEU A 18 25.71 -24.59 -28.69
C LEU A 18 25.81 -25.99 -29.31
N LEU A 19 24.68 -26.67 -29.53
CA LEU A 19 24.66 -27.99 -30.15
C LEU A 19 25.20 -27.95 -31.59
N ILE A 20 24.90 -26.90 -32.36
CA ILE A 20 25.46 -26.70 -33.71
C ILE A 20 26.97 -26.53 -33.63
N ALA A 21 27.49 -25.73 -32.70
CA ALA A 21 28.94 -25.55 -32.53
C ALA A 21 29.63 -26.87 -32.15
N VAL A 22 29.05 -27.65 -31.24
CA VAL A 22 29.55 -28.98 -30.86
C VAL A 22 29.51 -29.95 -32.04
N ALA A 23 28.40 -29.99 -32.79
CA ALA A 23 28.27 -30.85 -33.97
C ALA A 23 29.25 -30.46 -35.07
N ALA A 24 29.47 -29.17 -35.31
CA ALA A 24 30.48 -28.66 -36.25
C ALA A 24 31.89 -29.09 -35.81
N PHE A 25 32.22 -28.94 -34.52
CA PHE A 25 33.49 -29.40 -33.97
C PHE A 25 33.69 -30.91 -34.17
N ILE A 26 32.71 -31.74 -33.78
CA ILE A 26 32.77 -33.20 -33.94
C ILE A 26 32.94 -33.58 -35.42
N THR A 27 32.19 -32.93 -36.32
CA THR A 27 32.28 -33.20 -37.77
C THR A 27 33.67 -32.90 -38.31
N THR A 28 34.33 -31.83 -37.82
CA THR A 28 35.70 -31.50 -38.23
C THR A 28 36.75 -32.51 -37.76
N LEU A 29 36.44 -33.39 -36.80
CA LEU A 29 37.35 -34.47 -36.37
C LEU A 29 37.40 -35.62 -37.38
N PHE A 30 36.32 -35.85 -38.13
CA PHE A 30 36.23 -36.93 -39.13
C PHE A 30 36.62 -36.50 -40.54
N LEU A 31 36.85 -35.21 -40.78
CA LEU A 31 37.29 -34.67 -42.07
C LEU A 31 38.81 -34.53 -42.16
N PRO A 32 39.40 -34.66 -43.37
CA PRO A 32 40.81 -34.35 -43.60
C PRO A 32 41.10 -32.89 -43.24
N GLN A 33 42.23 -32.66 -42.55
CA GLN A 33 42.61 -31.38 -41.95
C GLN A 33 43.14 -30.36 -42.96
N THR A 34 42.31 -29.99 -43.93
CA THR A 34 42.55 -28.89 -44.88
C THR A 34 42.50 -27.54 -44.17
N PHE A 35 43.12 -26.49 -44.74
CA PHE A 35 43.12 -25.13 -44.19
C PHE A 35 41.72 -24.64 -43.76
N TRP A 36 40.70 -24.86 -44.59
CA TRP A 36 39.31 -24.53 -44.28
C TRP A 36 38.73 -25.31 -43.10
N VAL A 37 39.01 -26.62 -43.01
CA VAL A 37 38.54 -27.48 -41.92
C VAL A 37 39.16 -27.06 -40.59
N ARG A 38 40.44 -26.67 -40.58
CA ARG A 38 41.11 -26.12 -39.39
C ARG A 38 40.49 -24.80 -38.94
N GLY A 39 40.13 -23.92 -39.88
CA GLY A 39 39.44 -22.67 -39.57
C GLY A 39 38.08 -22.90 -38.92
N VAL A 40 37.27 -23.78 -39.49
CA VAL A 40 35.96 -24.15 -38.92
C VAL A 40 36.11 -24.81 -37.55
N LYS A 41 37.10 -25.70 -37.38
CA LYS A 41 37.40 -26.34 -36.10
C LYS A 41 37.72 -25.32 -35.02
N ALA A 42 38.60 -24.35 -35.32
CA ALA A 42 39.00 -23.32 -34.35
C ALA A 42 37.83 -22.42 -33.95
N ILE A 43 36.97 -22.03 -34.90
CA ILE A 43 35.76 -21.24 -34.62
C ILE A 43 34.79 -22.03 -33.75
N ALA A 44 34.55 -23.30 -34.08
CA ALA A 44 33.66 -24.17 -33.33
C ALA A 44 34.17 -24.42 -31.90
N GLU A 45 35.48 -24.63 -31.74
CA GLU A 45 36.14 -24.79 -30.45
C GLU A 45 36.03 -23.51 -29.60
N ALA A 46 36.31 -22.35 -30.18
CA ALA A 46 36.18 -21.07 -29.50
C ALA A 46 34.73 -20.77 -29.08
N ALA A 47 33.75 -21.05 -29.96
CA ALA A 47 32.33 -20.88 -29.66
C ALA A 47 31.86 -21.78 -28.52
N MET A 48 32.28 -23.05 -28.51
CA MET A 48 31.94 -24.01 -27.47
C MET A 48 32.52 -23.60 -26.11
N VAL A 49 33.82 -23.25 -26.06
CA VAL A 49 34.49 -22.82 -24.82
C VAL A 49 33.89 -21.51 -24.31
N GLY A 50 33.60 -20.55 -25.20
CA GLY A 50 32.96 -19.29 -24.84
C GLY A 50 31.58 -19.47 -24.23
N ALA A 51 30.75 -20.33 -24.80
CA ALA A 51 29.42 -20.64 -24.27
C ALA A 51 29.47 -21.34 -22.90
N LEU A 52 30.44 -22.25 -22.69
CA LEU A 52 30.66 -22.89 -21.38
C LEU A 52 31.16 -21.88 -20.33
N ALA A 53 32.01 -20.94 -20.73
CA ALA A 53 32.52 -19.90 -19.84
C ALA A 53 31.40 -18.94 -19.39
N ASP A 54 30.53 -18.51 -20.31
CA ASP A 54 29.38 -17.65 -19.99
C ASP A 54 28.41 -18.35 -19.03
N TRP A 55 28.09 -19.63 -19.28
CA TRP A 55 27.29 -20.43 -18.36
C TRP A 55 27.93 -20.49 -16.96
N PHE A 56 29.23 -20.74 -16.89
CA PHE A 56 29.95 -20.80 -15.64
C PHE A 56 29.93 -19.46 -14.89
N ALA A 57 30.08 -18.34 -15.59
CA ALA A 57 30.07 -17.01 -14.98
C ALA A 57 28.73 -16.70 -14.30
N VAL A 58 27.60 -16.96 -14.98
CA VAL A 58 26.26 -16.74 -14.42
C VAL A 58 25.98 -17.68 -13.25
N VAL A 59 26.34 -18.96 -13.39
CA VAL A 59 26.17 -19.93 -12.31
C VAL A 59 27.02 -19.56 -11.10
N ALA A 60 28.28 -19.16 -11.28
CA ALA A 60 29.15 -18.76 -10.18
C ALA A 60 28.65 -17.52 -9.44
N LEU A 61 27.99 -16.60 -10.14
CA LEU A 61 27.42 -15.40 -9.54
C LEU A 61 26.21 -15.71 -8.64
N PHE A 62 25.35 -16.65 -9.05
CA PHE A 62 24.04 -16.84 -8.41
C PHE A 62 23.83 -18.18 -7.70
N ARG A 63 24.63 -19.20 -8.00
CA ARG A 63 24.47 -20.55 -7.45
C ARG A 63 25.81 -21.09 -6.99
N ARG A 64 25.80 -21.87 -5.91
CA ARG A 64 27.02 -22.53 -5.45
C ARG A 64 27.45 -23.57 -6.48
N VAL A 65 28.60 -23.37 -7.11
CA VAL A 65 29.21 -24.35 -8.00
C VAL A 65 29.61 -25.59 -7.16
N PRO A 66 29.18 -26.81 -7.53
CA PRO A 66 29.45 -28.03 -6.77
C PRO A 66 30.90 -28.57 -6.91
N ILE A 67 31.83 -27.78 -7.45
CA ILE A 67 33.24 -28.15 -7.60
C ILE A 67 33.99 -27.83 -6.28
N PRO A 68 34.50 -28.83 -5.53
CA PRO A 68 35.02 -28.66 -4.17
C PRO A 68 36.16 -27.63 -4.03
N PHE A 69 36.98 -27.48 -5.07
CA PHE A 69 38.17 -26.64 -5.05
C PHE A 69 37.88 -25.17 -5.38
N ILE A 70 36.97 -24.91 -6.33
CA ILE A 70 36.68 -23.56 -6.84
C ILE A 70 35.63 -22.84 -5.95
N SER A 71 34.74 -23.61 -5.33
CA SER A 71 33.61 -23.11 -4.52
C SER A 71 34.03 -22.29 -3.29
N ARG A 72 35.28 -22.41 -2.80
CA ARG A 72 35.74 -21.69 -1.60
C ARG A 72 35.90 -20.18 -1.83
N HIS A 73 36.30 -19.74 -3.03
CA HIS A 73 36.65 -18.35 -3.30
C HIS A 73 35.66 -17.62 -4.23
N THR A 74 34.78 -18.33 -4.93
CA THR A 74 33.80 -17.73 -5.87
C THR A 74 32.41 -17.50 -5.27
N ALA A 75 32.12 -18.04 -4.08
CA ALA A 75 30.78 -17.97 -3.47
C ALA A 75 30.49 -16.68 -2.69
N ILE A 76 31.08 -15.53 -3.03
CA ILE A 76 30.94 -14.27 -2.26
C ILE A 76 29.47 -13.81 -2.21
N ILE A 77 28.78 -13.80 -3.34
CA ILE A 77 27.37 -13.38 -3.44
C ILE A 77 26.42 -14.40 -2.79
N PRO A 78 26.51 -15.72 -3.08
CA PRO A 78 25.69 -16.72 -2.40
C PRO A 78 25.85 -16.71 -0.86
N ARG A 79 27.06 -16.44 -0.37
CA ARG A 79 27.37 -16.43 1.07
C ARG A 79 26.85 -15.20 1.79
N ASN A 80 26.80 -14.05 1.12
CA ASN A 80 26.35 -12.78 1.69
C ASN A 80 24.95 -12.35 1.20
N LYS A 81 24.19 -13.25 0.56
CA LYS A 81 22.85 -12.95 0.01
C LYS A 81 21.91 -12.33 1.05
N ASP A 82 21.99 -12.78 2.29
CA ASP A 82 21.10 -12.32 3.37
C ASP A 82 21.45 -10.89 3.76
N ARG A 83 22.74 -10.60 3.96
CA ARG A 83 23.24 -9.23 4.21
C ARG A 83 22.94 -8.26 3.06
N ILE A 84 23.02 -8.72 1.81
CA ILE A 84 22.66 -7.92 0.63
C ILE A 84 21.15 -7.64 0.62
N GLY A 85 20.33 -8.63 0.99
CA GLY A 85 18.88 -8.49 1.15
C GLY A 85 18.51 -7.47 2.22
N ASP A 86 19.15 -7.56 3.40
CA ASP A 86 18.92 -6.62 4.50
C ASP A 86 19.27 -5.18 4.10
N ASN A 87 20.44 -4.97 3.50
CA ASN A 87 20.86 -3.65 3.02
C ASN A 87 19.93 -3.10 1.92
N LEU A 88 19.44 -3.97 1.02
CA LEU A 88 18.49 -3.56 -0.02
C LEU A 88 17.13 -3.22 0.59
N GLY A 89 16.68 -3.97 1.59
CA GLY A 89 15.47 -3.69 2.35
C GLY A 89 15.55 -2.34 3.07
N GLN A 90 16.66 -2.07 3.75
CA GLN A 90 16.93 -0.78 4.38
C GLN A 90 16.96 0.36 3.34
N PHE A 91 17.62 0.16 2.20
CA PHE A 91 17.64 1.16 1.13
C PHE A 91 16.25 1.46 0.58
N VAL A 92 15.41 0.43 0.37
CA VAL A 92 14.02 0.61 -0.08
C VAL A 92 13.20 1.34 0.98
N GLN A 93 13.37 0.99 2.26
CA GLN A 93 12.71 1.67 3.36
C GLN A 93 13.10 3.15 3.43
N GLU A 94 14.40 3.46 3.36
CA GLU A 94 14.93 4.83 3.46
C GLU A 94 14.65 5.69 2.24
N LYS A 95 14.63 5.10 1.03
CA LYS A 95 14.50 5.87 -0.22
C LYS A 95 13.09 5.88 -0.82
N PHE A 96 12.30 4.83 -0.61
CA PHE A 96 10.97 4.69 -1.22
C PHE A 96 9.83 4.72 -0.21
N LEU A 97 10.07 4.31 1.04
CA LEU A 97 9.07 4.34 2.12
C LEU A 97 9.32 5.46 3.12
N ASP A 98 10.08 6.49 2.73
CA ASP A 98 10.17 7.67 3.57
C ASP A 98 8.77 8.26 3.80
N THR A 99 8.52 8.67 5.04
CA THR A 99 7.20 9.14 5.47
C THR A 99 6.74 10.31 4.59
N GLN A 100 7.66 11.16 4.13
CA GLN A 100 7.33 12.26 3.24
C GLN A 100 6.94 11.78 1.84
N SER A 101 7.63 10.79 1.29
CA SER A 101 7.26 10.18 0.01
C SER A 101 5.89 9.51 0.06
N LEU A 102 5.59 8.81 1.16
CA LEU A 102 4.31 8.16 1.36
C LEU A 102 3.17 9.18 1.53
N VAL A 103 3.38 10.23 2.33
CA VAL A 103 2.43 11.33 2.50
C VAL A 103 2.21 12.09 1.18
N ALA A 104 3.25 12.32 0.39
CA ALA A 104 3.12 12.92 -0.93
C ALA A 104 2.29 12.07 -1.89
N LEU A 105 2.48 10.73 -1.86
CA LEU A 105 1.70 9.81 -2.68
C LEU A 105 0.24 9.76 -2.24
N ILE A 106 -0.03 9.73 -0.93
CA ILE A 106 -1.38 9.78 -0.37
C ILE A 106 -2.08 11.09 -0.74
N ARG A 107 -1.39 12.24 -0.61
CA ARG A 107 -1.93 13.54 -1.04
C ARG A 107 -2.23 13.59 -2.52
N ARG A 108 -1.40 12.96 -3.36
CA ARG A 108 -1.61 12.92 -4.82
C ARG A 108 -2.87 12.15 -5.23
N TYR A 109 -3.26 11.14 -4.47
CA TYR A 109 -4.42 10.30 -4.77
C TYR A 109 -5.73 10.78 -4.13
N GLU A 110 -5.71 11.89 -3.36
CA GLU A 110 -6.87 12.50 -2.69
C GLU A 110 -7.92 11.49 -2.19
N PRO A 111 -7.54 10.52 -1.35
CA PRO A 111 -8.43 9.42 -0.95
C PRO A 111 -9.70 9.92 -0.25
N ALA A 112 -9.62 11.06 0.46
CA ALA A 112 -10.78 11.71 1.06
C ALA A 112 -11.81 12.15 0.00
N GLN A 113 -11.35 12.64 -1.15
CA GLN A 113 -12.22 13.04 -2.25
C GLN A 113 -12.75 11.82 -3.01
N MET A 114 -11.96 10.75 -3.13
CA MET A 114 -12.41 9.48 -3.70
C MET A 114 -13.52 8.84 -2.84
N ILE A 115 -13.36 8.87 -1.52
CA ILE A 115 -14.39 8.42 -0.57
C ILE A 115 -15.61 9.35 -0.62
N GLY A 116 -15.41 10.67 -0.63
CA GLY A 116 -16.49 11.65 -0.72
C GLY A 116 -17.32 11.51 -1.99
N THR A 117 -16.67 11.32 -3.14
CA THR A 117 -17.35 11.07 -4.42
C THR A 117 -18.06 9.71 -4.45
N TRP A 118 -17.49 8.68 -3.80
CA TRP A 118 -18.14 7.39 -3.66
C TRP A 118 -19.41 7.47 -2.79
N PHE A 119 -19.37 8.22 -1.69
CA PHE A 119 -20.53 8.50 -0.82
C PHE A 119 -21.54 9.46 -1.45
N SER A 120 -21.12 10.32 -2.39
CA SER A 120 -22.02 11.21 -3.12
C SER A 120 -22.96 10.44 -4.07
N LYS A 121 -22.67 9.17 -4.36
CA LYS A 121 -23.59 8.31 -5.13
C LYS A 121 -24.70 7.78 -4.21
N PRO A 122 -25.98 8.07 -4.52
CA PRO A 122 -27.10 7.71 -3.65
C PRO A 122 -27.18 6.20 -3.36
N ASP A 123 -26.89 5.34 -4.34
CA ASP A 123 -26.86 3.88 -4.16
C ASP A 123 -25.84 3.41 -3.11
N ASN A 124 -24.67 4.05 -3.06
CA ASN A 124 -23.60 3.69 -2.12
C ASN A 124 -23.89 4.22 -0.73
N ALA A 125 -24.36 5.47 -0.62
CA ALA A 125 -24.80 6.04 0.64
C ALA A 125 -25.94 5.22 1.26
N GLN A 126 -26.88 4.74 0.45
CA GLN A 126 -27.99 3.90 0.90
C GLN A 126 -27.51 2.52 1.37
N ARG A 127 -26.57 1.88 0.67
CA ARG A 127 -25.96 0.62 1.12
C ARG A 127 -25.28 0.75 2.48
N VAL A 128 -24.48 1.82 2.67
CA VAL A 128 -23.82 2.08 3.95
C VAL A 128 -24.84 2.41 5.03
N GLY A 129 -25.84 3.24 4.73
CA GLY A 129 -26.92 3.57 5.66
C GLY A 129 -27.70 2.32 6.12
N GLN A 130 -28.01 1.40 5.22
CA GLN A 130 -28.67 0.14 5.55
C GLN A 130 -27.80 -0.73 6.48
N HIS A 131 -26.50 -0.83 6.22
CA HIS A 131 -25.58 -1.56 7.11
C HIS A 131 -25.45 -0.87 8.46
N LEU A 132 -25.44 0.46 8.50
CA LEU A 132 -25.38 1.23 9.73
C LEU A 132 -26.65 0.99 10.58
N ILE A 133 -27.82 0.98 9.95
CA ILE A 133 -29.10 0.70 10.62
C ILE A 133 -29.14 -0.75 11.14
N GLN A 134 -28.62 -1.73 10.40
CA GLN A 134 -28.52 -3.11 10.87
C GLN A 134 -27.58 -3.26 12.08
N VAL A 135 -26.42 -2.61 12.03
CA VAL A 135 -25.47 -2.60 13.15
C VAL A 135 -26.07 -1.88 14.36
N MET A 136 -26.74 -0.74 14.16
CA MET A 136 -27.42 -0.01 15.22
C MET A 136 -28.58 -0.80 15.81
N GLY A 137 -29.34 -1.53 14.99
CA GLY A 137 -30.40 -2.44 15.44
C GLY A 137 -29.86 -3.55 16.32
N GLY A 138 -28.78 -4.22 15.88
CA GLY A 138 -28.09 -5.22 16.69
C GLY A 138 -27.49 -4.64 17.97
N PHE A 139 -26.99 -3.40 17.96
CA PHE A 139 -26.49 -2.73 19.15
C PHE A 139 -27.62 -2.37 20.13
N LEU A 140 -28.80 -2.00 19.64
CA LEU A 140 -29.99 -1.75 20.46
C LEU A 140 -30.47 -3.04 21.14
N GLU A 141 -30.56 -4.15 20.40
CA GLU A 141 -30.89 -5.47 20.96
C GLU A 141 -29.87 -5.94 22.01
N LEU A 142 -28.58 -5.70 21.74
CA LEU A 142 -27.51 -6.00 22.70
C LEU A 142 -27.58 -5.07 23.93
N THR A 143 -28.00 -3.81 23.79
CA THR A 143 -28.09 -2.87 24.91
C THR A 143 -29.30 -3.14 25.81
N ASP A 144 -30.38 -3.71 25.25
CA ASP A 144 -31.56 -4.16 26.00
C ASP A 144 -31.29 -5.41 26.85
N ASP A 145 -30.20 -6.15 26.58
CA ASP A 145 -29.74 -7.20 27.46
C ASP A 145 -29.11 -6.59 28.72
N GLY A 146 -29.80 -6.75 29.86
CA GLY A 146 -29.34 -6.25 31.17
C GLY A 146 -27.93 -6.72 31.56
N ARG A 147 -27.39 -7.79 30.95
CA ARG A 147 -25.99 -8.22 31.15
C ARG A 147 -24.99 -7.29 30.45
N ILE A 148 -25.30 -6.82 29.26
CA ILE A 148 -24.45 -5.92 28.47
C ILE A 148 -24.51 -4.51 29.03
N GLN A 149 -25.69 -4.04 29.47
CA GLN A 149 -25.82 -2.76 30.14
C GLN A 149 -24.89 -2.65 31.36
N ARG A 150 -24.76 -3.72 32.15
CA ARG A 150 -23.83 -3.78 33.31
C ARG A 150 -22.36 -3.81 32.90
N LEU A 151 -22.01 -4.40 31.75
CA LEU A 151 -20.64 -4.40 31.23
C LEU A 151 -20.28 -3.04 30.63
N LEU A 152 -21.18 -2.45 29.86
CA LEU A 152 -21.02 -1.13 29.26
C LEU A 152 -20.91 -0.06 30.35
N LYS A 153 -21.78 -0.08 31.36
CA LYS A 153 -21.70 0.83 32.52
C LYS A 153 -20.35 0.71 33.23
N ARG A 154 -19.85 -0.51 33.44
CA ARG A 154 -18.52 -0.74 34.05
C ARG A 154 -17.38 -0.26 33.16
N ALA A 155 -17.47 -0.46 31.84
CA ALA A 155 -16.47 0.01 30.89
C ALA A 155 -16.43 1.54 30.81
N VAL A 156 -17.59 2.20 30.73
CA VAL A 156 -17.72 3.66 30.74
C VAL A 156 -17.21 4.22 32.06
N HIS A 157 -17.60 3.66 33.20
CA HIS A 157 -17.11 4.11 34.50
C HIS A 157 -15.60 3.97 34.61
N LYS A 158 -15.04 2.82 34.20
CA LYS A 158 -13.59 2.59 34.19
C LYS A 158 -12.83 3.49 33.20
N ALA A 159 -13.46 3.88 32.10
CA ALA A 159 -12.89 4.83 31.14
C ALA A 159 -12.90 6.25 31.72
N ILE A 160 -13.98 6.65 32.39
CA ILE A 160 -14.10 7.95 33.08
C ILE A 160 -13.11 8.02 34.25
N ASP A 161 -12.99 6.98 35.07
CA ASP A 161 -12.03 6.91 36.18
C ASP A 161 -10.57 6.95 35.71
N LYS A 162 -10.30 6.57 34.45
CA LYS A 162 -8.96 6.65 33.86
C LYS A 162 -8.63 8.02 33.26
N VAL A 163 -9.62 8.87 33.05
CA VAL A 163 -9.42 10.20 32.49
C VAL A 163 -9.57 11.20 33.62
N ASP A 164 -8.44 11.71 34.10
CA ASP A 164 -8.40 12.67 35.20
C ASP A 164 -8.84 14.05 34.70
N PHE A 165 -10.16 14.24 34.59
CA PHE A 165 -10.76 15.48 34.09
C PHE A 165 -10.59 16.65 35.06
N THR A 166 -10.25 16.39 36.33
CA THR A 166 -10.19 17.38 37.41
C THR A 166 -9.23 18.54 37.08
N GLU A 167 -8.03 18.21 36.59
CA GLU A 167 -6.99 19.20 36.31
C GLU A 167 -7.29 20.00 35.03
N THR A 168 -7.82 19.32 34.00
CA THR A 168 -8.19 19.96 32.73
C THR A 168 -9.43 20.85 32.87
N SER A 169 -10.42 20.42 33.66
CA SER A 169 -11.63 21.21 33.93
C SER A 169 -11.34 22.44 34.79
N ALA A 170 -10.43 22.35 35.76
CA ALA A 170 -10.00 23.50 36.55
C ALA A 170 -9.29 24.56 35.69
N VAL A 171 -8.40 24.14 34.79
CA VAL A 171 -7.70 25.04 33.85
C VAL A 171 -8.67 25.64 32.81
N MET A 172 -9.64 24.87 32.32
CA MET A 172 -10.68 25.40 31.42
C MET A 172 -11.60 26.40 32.13
N LEU A 173 -12.03 26.10 33.37
CA LEU A 173 -12.88 27.00 34.15
C LEU A 173 -12.14 28.28 34.57
N GLU A 174 -10.86 28.19 34.92
CA GLU A 174 -10.03 29.37 35.18
C GLU A 174 -9.82 30.20 33.90
N SER A 175 -9.55 29.54 32.76
CA SER A 175 -9.42 30.20 31.45
C SER A 175 -10.70 30.90 31.01
N MET A 176 -11.86 30.32 31.32
CA MET A 176 -13.17 30.92 31.04
C MET A 176 -13.46 32.10 31.97
N THR A 177 -13.12 32.01 33.26
CA THR A 177 -13.52 33.02 34.26
C THR A 177 -12.60 34.25 34.26
N LYS A 178 -11.30 34.11 33.97
CA LYS A 178 -10.29 35.13 34.31
C LYS A 178 -10.22 36.36 33.39
N ASN A 179 -11.08 36.53 32.38
CA ASN A 179 -10.94 37.67 31.44
C ASN A 179 -12.24 38.16 30.76
N ASN A 180 -13.43 38.00 31.35
CA ASN A 180 -14.71 38.39 30.71
C ASN A 180 -14.95 37.76 29.31
N ARG A 181 -14.17 36.73 28.93
CA ARG A 181 -14.25 36.06 27.62
C ARG A 181 -15.51 35.22 27.43
N HIS A 182 -16.22 34.93 28.51
CA HIS A 182 -17.53 34.29 28.50
C HIS A 182 -18.58 35.14 27.77
N GLN A 183 -18.50 36.48 27.85
CA GLN A 183 -19.37 37.39 27.08
C GLN A 183 -19.11 37.23 25.57
N VAL A 184 -17.84 37.16 25.16
CA VAL A 184 -17.45 37.03 23.74
C VAL A 184 -17.88 35.69 23.12
N LEU A 185 -17.79 34.60 23.89
CA LEU A 185 -18.26 33.27 23.45
C LEU A 185 -19.78 33.19 23.39
N LEU A 186 -20.49 33.76 24.37
CA LEU A 186 -21.95 33.83 24.34
C LEU A 186 -22.42 34.66 23.14
N ASP A 187 -21.81 35.83 22.91
CA ASP A 187 -22.14 36.72 21.80
C ASP A 187 -21.87 36.05 20.45
N ALA A 188 -20.80 35.27 20.34
CA ALA A 188 -20.50 34.51 19.11
C ALA A 188 -21.54 33.41 18.85
N ILE A 189 -21.98 32.70 19.89
CA ILE A 189 -22.99 31.64 19.78
C ILE A 189 -24.37 32.23 19.49
N ILE A 190 -24.75 33.31 20.17
CA ILE A 190 -26.02 34.02 19.97
C ILE A 190 -26.06 34.60 18.55
N ASN A 191 -25.00 35.26 18.09
CA ASN A 191 -24.94 35.76 16.72
C ASN A 191 -25.01 34.64 15.69
N ARG A 192 -24.38 33.49 15.97
CA ARG A 192 -24.45 32.34 15.06
C ARG A 192 -25.86 31.75 15.01
N LEU A 193 -26.53 31.63 16.15
CA LEU A 193 -27.94 31.22 16.24
C LEU A 193 -28.86 32.20 15.51
N ILE A 194 -28.66 33.51 15.68
CA ILE A 194 -29.43 34.54 14.96
C ILE A 194 -29.22 34.42 13.46
N THR A 195 -27.98 34.24 12.98
CA THR A 195 -27.71 34.06 11.55
C THR A 195 -28.29 32.77 10.98
N LEU A 196 -28.38 31.70 11.78
CA LEU A 196 -29.01 30.45 11.36
C LEU A 196 -30.54 30.56 11.31
N ILE A 197 -31.14 31.28 12.27
CA ILE A 197 -32.59 31.55 12.31
C ILE A 197 -33.00 32.54 11.20
N GLN A 198 -32.14 33.48 10.81
CA GLN A 198 -32.43 34.42 9.74
C GLN A 198 -32.27 33.84 8.32
N ARG A 199 -31.65 32.65 8.15
CA ARG A 199 -31.32 32.13 6.83
C ARG A 199 -32.36 31.20 6.20
N ASP A 200 -33.40 30.75 6.93
CA ASP A 200 -34.47 29.98 6.30
C ASP A 200 -35.85 30.27 6.90
N SER A 201 -36.69 30.89 6.06
CA SER A 201 -38.13 30.65 5.95
C SER A 201 -39.00 30.90 7.20
N THR A 202 -39.60 32.09 7.30
CA THR A 202 -41.08 32.31 7.37
C THR A 202 -41.38 33.81 7.48
N ARG A 203 -41.34 34.55 6.37
CA ARG A 203 -41.90 35.91 6.26
C ARG A 203 -42.98 36.03 5.17
N GLY A 204 -43.51 34.90 4.69
CA GLY A 204 -44.48 34.85 3.58
C GLY A 204 -45.87 34.28 3.90
N ILE A 205 -46.22 34.00 5.17
CA ILE A 205 -47.45 33.23 5.49
C ILE A 205 -48.55 34.04 6.21
N TYR A 206 -48.38 35.32 6.51
CA TYR A 206 -49.41 36.11 7.22
C TYR A 206 -49.85 37.39 6.49
N PHE A 207 -50.26 37.27 5.22
CA PHE A 207 -51.23 38.22 4.66
C PHE A 207 -52.13 37.57 3.62
N ARG A 208 -53.26 37.02 4.09
CA ARG A 208 -54.42 36.67 3.26
C ARG A 208 -55.66 37.30 3.90
N PRO A 209 -56.24 38.37 3.31
CA PRO A 209 -57.47 38.95 3.81
C PRO A 209 -58.65 38.34 3.03
N ASP A 210 -59.30 37.33 3.59
CA ASP A 210 -60.63 36.89 3.13
C ASP A 210 -61.60 36.93 4.32
N ARG A 211 -62.62 37.80 4.20
CA ARG A 211 -63.80 38.03 5.09
C ARG A 211 -64.72 36.78 5.18
N PRO A 212 -65.89 36.73 5.89
CA PRO A 212 -66.63 37.72 6.70
C PRO A 212 -67.20 37.21 8.06
N LEU A 213 -67.75 38.11 8.87
CA LEU A 213 -68.82 37.81 9.84
C LEU A 213 -69.87 38.93 9.79
N ALA A 214 -71.14 38.51 9.91
CA ALA A 214 -72.42 39.21 9.72
C ALA A 214 -72.97 39.19 8.28
#